data_AF-A0A5F9CIA0-F1
#
_entry.id   AF-A0A5F9CIA0-F1
#
_cell.length_a   1.000
_cell.length_b   1.000
_cell.length_c   1.000
_cell.angle_alpha   90.00
_cell.angle_beta   90.00
_cell.angle_gamma   90.00
#
_symmetry.space_group_name_H-M   'P 1'
#
loop_
_entity.id
_entity.type
_entity.pdbx_description
1 polymer ?
#
loop_
_entity_poly.entity_id
_entity_poly.type
_entity_poly.pdbx_seq_one_letter_code
_entity_poly.pdbx_strand_id
1 'polypeptide(L)'
;MLRAVAPGQLRRAASLLRFQSTLVIAEHANDSLAPITLNTITAAKRLGGDVSCLVAGTKCDKVAQDLCKVEGVTKVLVAQHDAYKGLLPEELTPLILATQKQFNYTHICAGASAFGKNLLPRVAAKLDVAPISDIIAIKSPDTFVRTIYAGNALCTVKCDEKVKVFSVRGTSFEAAATSGGSASSENASSTSPVGISEWLEQKLTKSDRPELTGAKVVVSGGRGLKSGENFKLLYDLADELHAAVGASRAAVDAGYVPNDMQVGQTGKIVAPELYIAVGISGAIQHLAGMKDSKTIVAINKDPEAPIFQVADYGIVADLFKGSFRDSRCFGKSGTGAPSSSSASKLCLPCRRLRAFTCGGQPFFPPPDPSHLSVLPTLPPPPFCPQ
;
A
#
# COMPACT_ATOMS: atom_id res chain seq x y z
N MET A 1 -42.75 33.79 57.62
CA MET A 1 -42.43 32.37 57.35
C MET A 1 -41.95 32.25 55.91
N LEU A 2 -40.69 31.87 55.73
CA LEU A 2 -40.06 31.62 54.43
C LEU A 2 -40.72 30.43 53.72
N ARG A 3 -40.84 30.51 52.39
CA ARG A 3 -40.40 29.41 51.52
C ARG A 3 -40.06 29.96 50.13
N ALA A 4 -38.75 30.05 49.88
CA ALA A 4 -38.18 30.35 48.58
C ALA A 4 -38.34 29.14 47.64
N VAL A 5 -38.76 29.39 46.41
CA VAL A 5 -38.79 28.42 45.32
C VAL A 5 -37.38 28.32 44.76
N ALA A 6 -36.80 27.12 44.78
CA ALA A 6 -35.46 26.86 44.26
C ALA A 6 -35.43 27.01 42.73
N PRO A 7 -34.39 27.65 42.14
CA PRO A 7 -34.21 27.65 40.70
C PRO A 7 -33.76 26.26 40.24
N GLY A 8 -34.62 25.60 39.46
CA GLY A 8 -34.36 24.33 38.82
C GLY A 8 -33.13 24.40 37.92
N GLN A 9 -32.21 23.48 38.13
CA GLN A 9 -31.03 23.25 37.32
C GLN A 9 -31.43 22.88 35.88
N LEU A 10 -31.51 23.86 34.98
CA LEU A 10 -31.27 23.59 33.57
C LEU A 10 -29.77 23.26 33.40
N ARG A 11 -29.43 21.99 33.64
CA ARG A 11 -28.20 21.41 33.11
C ARG A 11 -28.32 21.45 31.58
N ARG A 12 -27.74 22.48 30.97
CA ARG A 12 -27.35 22.44 29.55
C ARG A 12 -26.52 21.17 29.37
N ALA A 13 -27.12 20.14 28.79
CA ALA A 13 -26.37 19.10 28.11
C ALA A 13 -25.75 19.75 26.88
N ALA A 14 -24.68 20.53 27.10
CA ALA A 14 -23.72 20.79 26.05
C ALA A 14 -23.14 19.41 25.73
N SER A 15 -23.64 18.82 24.63
CA SER A 15 -22.99 17.69 23.98
C SER A 15 -21.53 18.10 23.81
N LEU A 16 -20.66 17.56 24.67
CA LEU A 16 -19.22 17.58 24.45
C LEU A 16 -19.03 16.69 23.22
N LEU A 17 -19.17 17.29 22.03
CA LEU A 17 -18.65 16.71 20.79
C LEU A 17 -17.17 16.45 21.09
N ARG A 18 -16.82 15.19 21.34
CA ARG A 18 -15.41 14.81 21.43
C ARG A 18 -14.82 15.17 20.08
N PHE A 19 -13.90 16.13 20.07
CA PHE A 19 -13.08 16.38 18.90
C PHE A 19 -12.40 15.05 18.53
N GLN A 20 -12.40 14.74 17.24
CA GLN A 20 -11.76 13.53 16.75
C GLN A 20 -10.28 13.57 17.14
N SER A 21 -9.75 12.43 17.53
CA SER A 21 -8.33 12.27 17.86
C SER A 21 -7.89 10.87 17.46
N THR A 22 -6.77 10.82 16.75
CA THR A 22 -6.27 9.59 16.12
C THR A 22 -4.88 9.26 16.64
N LEU A 23 -4.70 8.01 17.07
CA LEU A 23 -3.40 7.44 17.38
C LEU A 23 -2.92 6.59 16.19
N VAL A 24 -1.88 7.04 15.52
CA VAL A 24 -1.17 6.27 14.49
C VAL A 24 -0.04 5.49 15.16
N ILE A 25 -0.03 4.17 14.99
CA ILE A 25 1.11 3.34 15.41
C ILE A 25 2.14 3.35 14.28
N ALA A 26 3.29 3.98 14.54
CA ALA A 26 4.33 4.16 13.54
C ALA A 26 5.10 2.86 13.32
N GLU A 27 5.04 2.32 12.10
CA GLU A 27 5.92 1.26 11.66
C GLU A 27 7.26 1.86 11.21
N HIS A 28 8.35 1.23 11.62
CA HIS A 28 9.70 1.66 11.27
C HIS A 28 10.68 0.48 11.30
N ALA A 29 11.82 0.64 10.64
CA ALA A 29 12.95 -0.28 10.69
C ALA A 29 14.12 0.40 11.40
N ASN A 30 14.06 0.42 12.74
CA ASN A 30 15.00 1.14 13.62
C ASN A 30 15.12 2.63 13.26
N ASP A 31 16.06 2.99 12.40
CA ASP A 31 16.45 4.36 12.04
C ASP A 31 15.69 4.93 10.82
N SER A 32 14.77 4.16 10.24
CA SER A 32 14.01 4.54 9.04
C SER A 32 12.53 4.36 9.26
N LEU A 33 11.75 5.43 9.05
CA LEU A 33 10.29 5.35 9.03
C LEU A 33 9.83 4.49 7.85
N ALA A 34 8.87 3.59 8.08
CA ALA A 34 8.26 2.84 6.99
C ALA A 34 7.35 3.76 6.15
N PRO A 35 7.42 3.74 4.81
CA PRO A 35 6.61 4.62 3.97
C PRO A 35 5.10 4.53 4.25
N ILE A 36 4.60 3.33 4.54
CA ILE A 36 3.18 3.08 4.85
C ILE A 36 2.67 3.89 6.06
N THR A 37 3.56 4.26 6.99
CA THR A 37 3.21 5.13 8.11
C THR A 37 2.79 6.53 7.61
N LEU A 38 3.45 7.07 6.58
CA LEU A 38 3.08 8.35 5.98
C LEU A 38 1.71 8.29 5.30
N ASN A 39 1.40 7.21 4.60
CA ASN A 39 0.06 7.01 4.01
C ASN A 39 -1.01 6.91 5.12
N THR A 40 -0.68 6.27 6.23
CA THR A 40 -1.56 6.13 7.40
C THR A 40 -1.82 7.48 8.07
N ILE A 41 -0.82 8.35 8.18
CA ILE A 41 -0.97 9.72 8.69
C ILE A 41 -1.92 10.52 7.80
N THR A 42 -1.80 10.42 6.48
CA THR A 42 -2.74 11.07 5.54
C THR A 42 -4.17 10.56 5.74
N ALA A 43 -4.36 9.25 5.93
CA ALA A 43 -5.67 8.69 6.23
C ALA A 43 -6.22 9.22 7.57
N ALA A 44 -5.38 9.30 8.62
CA ALA A 44 -5.75 9.86 9.91
C ALA A 44 -6.19 11.33 9.81
N LYS A 45 -5.48 12.16 9.03
CA LYS A 45 -5.87 13.57 8.78
C LYS A 45 -7.28 13.68 8.17
N ARG A 46 -7.71 12.73 7.35
CA ARG A 46 -9.07 12.74 6.74
C ARG A 46 -10.20 12.51 7.75
N LEU A 47 -9.91 11.94 8.93
CA LEU A 47 -10.89 11.82 10.02
C LEU A 47 -11.14 13.17 10.72
N GLY A 48 -10.23 14.13 10.55
CA GLY A 48 -10.22 15.41 11.25
C GLY A 48 -9.66 15.30 12.67
N GLY A 49 -9.47 16.47 13.29
CA GLY A 49 -8.92 16.59 14.64
C GLY A 49 -7.43 16.28 14.73
N ASP A 50 -6.96 15.96 15.94
CA ASP A 50 -5.52 15.80 16.21
C ASP A 50 -5.02 14.41 15.84
N VAL A 51 -3.83 14.36 15.23
CA VAL A 51 -3.12 13.11 14.91
C VAL A 51 -1.88 13.00 15.79
N SER A 52 -1.87 11.99 16.65
CA SER A 52 -0.70 11.60 17.43
C SER A 52 -0.05 10.36 16.82
N CYS A 53 1.27 10.30 16.79
CA CYS A 53 2.02 9.11 16.40
C CYS A 53 2.68 8.46 17.61
N LEU A 54 2.50 7.15 17.81
CA LEU A 54 3.28 6.37 18.76
C LEU A 54 4.43 5.67 18.04
N VAL A 55 5.66 5.95 18.46
CA VAL A 55 6.86 5.24 18.03
C VAL A 55 7.43 4.46 19.21
N ALA A 56 7.68 3.16 19.01
CA ALA A 56 8.18 2.27 20.03
C ALA A 56 9.33 1.44 19.47
N GLY A 57 10.45 1.34 20.18
CA GLY A 57 11.61 0.60 19.70
C GLY A 57 12.78 0.67 20.68
N THR A 58 13.93 0.11 20.29
CA THR A 58 15.15 0.15 21.11
C THR A 58 15.97 1.43 20.90
N LYS A 59 15.94 1.97 19.67
CA LYS A 59 16.60 3.22 19.25
C LYS A 59 15.71 3.93 18.24
N CYS A 60 14.78 4.75 18.71
CA CYS A 60 13.74 5.34 17.88
C CYS A 60 13.79 6.87 17.82
N ASP A 61 14.81 7.50 18.42
CA ASP A 61 14.98 8.96 18.46
C ASP A 61 14.96 9.61 17.06
N LYS A 62 15.67 9.02 16.10
CA LYS A 62 15.71 9.52 14.73
C LYS A 62 14.32 9.45 14.07
N VAL A 63 13.62 8.33 14.23
CA VAL A 63 12.26 8.16 13.69
C VAL A 63 11.28 9.11 14.35
N ALA A 64 11.40 9.35 15.66
CA ALA A 64 10.61 10.34 16.37
C ALA A 64 10.84 11.76 15.80
N GLN A 65 12.10 12.14 15.57
CA GLN A 65 12.46 13.43 14.96
C GLN A 65 11.93 13.57 13.54
N ASP A 66 11.98 12.50 12.74
CA ASP A 66 11.43 12.50 11.38
C ASP A 66 9.90 12.66 11.43
N LEU A 67 9.21 11.96 12.33
CA LEU A 67 7.76 12.10 12.54
C LEU A 67 7.37 13.51 12.99
N CYS A 68 8.18 14.18 13.82
CA CYS A 68 7.90 15.56 14.23
C CYS A 68 7.85 16.56 13.07
N LYS A 69 8.56 16.25 11.97
CA LYS A 69 8.60 17.08 10.75
C LYS A 69 7.48 16.75 9.76
N VAL A 70 6.73 15.66 9.98
CA VAL A 70 5.66 15.23 9.08
C VAL A 70 4.46 16.15 9.23
N GLU A 71 3.97 16.65 8.10
CA GLU A 71 2.86 17.58 8.06
C GLU A 71 1.54 16.96 8.54
N GLY A 72 0.94 17.54 9.57
CA GLY A 72 -0.33 17.11 10.14
C GLY A 72 -0.22 16.12 11.29
N VAL A 73 1.00 15.82 11.75
CA VAL A 73 1.22 15.21 13.07
C VAL A 73 1.21 16.31 14.12
N THR A 74 0.35 16.21 15.12
CA THR A 74 0.27 17.15 16.24
C THR A 74 1.25 16.77 17.36
N LYS A 75 1.41 15.48 17.60
CA LYS A 75 2.20 14.95 18.73
C LYS A 75 2.90 13.64 18.37
N VAL A 76 4.12 13.45 18.88
CA VAL A 76 4.86 12.18 18.80
C VAL A 76 5.08 11.64 20.21
N LEU A 77 4.62 10.42 20.45
CA LEU A 77 4.79 9.68 21.70
C LEU A 77 5.93 8.68 21.50
N VAL A 78 6.97 8.75 22.34
CA VAL A 78 8.19 7.95 22.19
C VAL A 78 8.28 6.91 23.31
N ALA A 79 8.36 5.64 22.96
CA ALA A 79 8.53 4.52 23.89
C ALA A 79 9.83 3.77 23.58
N GLN A 80 10.92 4.18 24.23
CA GLN A 80 12.23 3.56 24.01
C GLN A 80 12.53 2.52 25.09
N HIS A 81 12.60 1.24 24.71
CA HIS A 81 12.92 0.13 25.62
C HIS A 81 13.33 -1.13 24.84
N ASP A 82 14.21 -1.95 25.43
CA ASP A 82 14.68 -3.21 24.81
C ASP A 82 13.57 -4.24 24.58
N ALA A 83 12.50 -4.18 25.37
CA ALA A 83 11.31 -5.02 25.19
C ALA A 83 10.61 -4.82 23.84
N TYR A 84 10.81 -3.67 23.18
CA TYR A 84 10.21 -3.40 21.87
C TYR A 84 11.08 -3.89 20.70
N LYS A 85 12.16 -4.63 20.97
CA LYS A 85 12.97 -5.27 19.93
C LYS A 85 12.10 -6.21 19.09
N GLY A 86 12.17 -6.06 17.77
CA GLY A 86 11.37 -6.86 16.83
C GLY A 86 9.90 -6.48 16.74
N LEU A 87 9.45 -5.45 17.48
CA LEU A 87 8.09 -4.91 17.43
C LEU A 87 7.00 -5.98 17.66
N LEU A 88 7.23 -6.88 18.62
CA LEU A 88 6.32 -7.99 18.92
C LEU A 88 4.96 -7.46 19.41
N PRO A 89 3.82 -7.97 18.90
CA PRO A 89 2.51 -7.47 19.30
C PRO A 89 2.17 -7.75 20.77
N GLU A 90 2.75 -8.79 21.37
CA GLU A 90 2.67 -9.11 22.79
C GLU A 90 3.16 -7.95 23.67
N GLU A 91 4.27 -7.33 23.27
CA GLU A 91 4.94 -6.25 24.00
C GLU A 91 4.35 -4.87 23.66
N LEU A 92 3.96 -4.65 22.40
CA LEU A 92 3.38 -3.38 21.96
C LEU A 92 1.93 -3.18 22.42
N THR A 93 1.14 -4.25 22.55
CA THR A 93 -0.28 -4.12 22.91
C THR A 93 -0.48 -3.44 24.27
N PRO A 94 0.19 -3.86 25.38
CA PRO A 94 0.09 -3.17 26.66
C PRO A 94 0.43 -1.68 26.59
N LEU A 95 1.49 -1.31 25.86
CA LEU A 95 1.89 0.09 25.64
C LEU A 95 0.77 0.90 24.96
N ILE A 96 0.16 0.34 23.91
CA ILE A 96 -0.93 0.99 23.18
C ILE A 96 -2.16 1.14 24.08
N LEU A 97 -2.48 0.14 24.89
CA LEU A 97 -3.59 0.21 25.84
C LEU A 97 -3.33 1.24 26.96
N ALA A 98 -2.10 1.34 27.46
CA ALA A 98 -1.72 2.36 28.43
C ALA A 98 -1.85 3.77 27.84
N THR A 99 -1.33 3.95 26.62
CA THR A 99 -1.47 5.19 25.84
C THR A 99 -2.94 5.54 25.61
N GLN A 100 -3.78 4.57 25.23
CA GLN A 100 -5.21 4.76 25.03
C GLN A 100 -5.91 5.18 26.33
N LYS A 101 -5.57 4.58 27.48
CA LYS A 101 -6.12 4.97 28.78
C LYS A 101 -5.74 6.41 29.16
N GLN A 102 -4.52 6.82 28.86
CA GLN A 102 -4.02 8.16 29.17
C GLN A 102 -4.70 9.24 28.32
N PHE A 103 -4.84 9.02 27.00
CA PHE A 103 -5.25 10.06 26.06
C PHE A 103 -6.67 9.91 25.49
N ASN A 104 -7.31 8.75 25.67
CA ASN A 104 -8.68 8.46 25.23
C ASN A 104 -8.94 8.75 23.74
N TYR A 105 -8.07 8.25 22.85
CA TYR A 105 -8.23 8.44 21.40
C TYR A 105 -9.54 7.85 20.88
N THR A 106 -10.14 8.53 19.92
CA THR A 106 -11.35 8.06 19.21
C THR A 106 -11.02 7.02 18.13
N HIS A 107 -9.80 7.07 17.60
CA HIS A 107 -9.32 6.24 16.50
C HIS A 107 -7.91 5.72 16.81
N ILE A 108 -7.64 4.47 16.47
CA ILE A 108 -6.31 3.85 16.54
C ILE A 108 -6.05 3.14 15.21
N CYS A 109 -4.94 3.45 14.54
CA CYS A 109 -4.66 2.88 13.23
C CYS A 109 -3.17 2.63 12.97
N ALA A 110 -2.92 1.77 12.00
CA ALA A 110 -1.59 1.46 11.48
C ALA A 110 -1.70 1.11 9.98
N GLY A 111 -0.57 1.03 9.29
CA GLY A 111 -0.53 0.53 7.92
C GLY A 111 -0.99 -0.93 7.83
N ALA A 112 -1.66 -1.32 6.75
CA ALA A 112 -2.09 -2.69 6.47
C ALA A 112 -0.92 -3.61 6.00
N SER A 113 0.26 -3.43 6.58
CA SER A 113 1.45 -4.27 6.42
C SER A 113 1.34 -5.55 7.28
N ALA A 114 2.36 -6.40 7.22
CA ALA A 114 2.47 -7.55 8.13
C ALA A 114 2.46 -7.09 9.61
N PHE A 115 3.11 -5.97 9.92
CA PHE A 115 3.12 -5.38 11.25
C PHE A 115 1.72 -4.99 11.73
N GLY A 116 1.02 -4.11 10.99
CA GLY A 116 -0.29 -3.63 11.42
C GLY A 116 -1.38 -4.71 11.39
N LYS A 117 -1.33 -5.63 10.43
CA LYS A 117 -2.27 -6.78 10.37
C LYS A 117 -2.08 -7.77 11.51
N ASN A 118 -0.87 -7.88 12.06
CA ASN A 118 -0.58 -8.69 13.24
C ASN A 118 -1.00 -7.98 14.55
N LEU A 119 -0.72 -6.67 14.64
CA LEU A 119 -0.90 -5.90 15.87
C LEU A 119 -2.34 -5.47 16.15
N LEU A 120 -3.02 -4.87 15.16
CA LEU A 120 -4.30 -4.19 15.41
C LEU A 120 -5.44 -5.12 15.84
N PRO A 121 -5.60 -6.35 15.30
CA PRO A 121 -6.63 -7.27 15.78
C PRO A 121 -6.48 -7.60 17.27
N ARG A 122 -5.23 -7.69 17.76
CA ARG A 122 -4.93 -7.93 19.17
C ARG A 122 -5.32 -6.74 20.04
N VAL A 123 -5.00 -5.51 19.60
CA VAL A 123 -5.40 -4.27 20.28
C VAL A 123 -6.93 -4.15 20.34
N ALA A 124 -7.61 -4.39 19.22
CA ALA A 124 -9.07 -4.35 19.13
C ALA A 124 -9.74 -5.35 20.06
N ALA A 125 -9.24 -6.60 20.11
CA ALA A 125 -9.74 -7.62 21.01
C ALA A 125 -9.56 -7.24 22.50
N LYS A 126 -8.46 -6.58 22.87
CA LYS A 126 -8.24 -6.11 24.25
C LYS A 126 -9.11 -4.90 24.62
N LEU A 127 -9.56 -4.12 23.64
CA LEU A 127 -10.48 -3.00 23.82
C LEU A 127 -11.96 -3.42 23.70
N ASP A 128 -12.23 -4.68 23.36
CA ASP A 128 -13.57 -5.22 23.10
C ASP A 128 -14.32 -4.44 22.00
N VAL A 129 -13.66 -4.25 20.86
CA VAL A 129 -14.22 -3.56 19.67
C VAL A 129 -13.94 -4.33 18.38
N ALA A 130 -14.80 -4.18 17.38
CA ALA A 130 -14.60 -4.78 16.06
C ALA A 130 -13.50 -4.04 15.24
N PRO A 131 -12.43 -4.73 14.79
CA PRO A 131 -11.41 -4.13 13.93
C PRO A 131 -11.88 -4.02 12.47
N ILE A 132 -11.49 -2.94 11.79
CA ILE A 132 -11.77 -2.72 10.37
C ILE A 132 -10.47 -2.90 9.57
N SER A 133 -10.39 -3.96 8.79
CA SER A 133 -9.15 -4.29 8.06
C SER A 133 -9.10 -3.66 6.67
N ASP A 134 -7.91 -3.14 6.34
CA ASP A 134 -7.45 -2.82 5.00
C ASP A 134 -8.36 -1.82 4.27
N ILE A 135 -8.62 -0.68 4.93
CA ILE A 135 -9.45 0.38 4.38
C ILE A 135 -8.76 1.04 3.18
N ILE A 136 -9.56 1.40 2.19
CA ILE A 136 -9.13 2.11 0.98
C ILE A 136 -9.70 3.53 0.89
N ALA A 137 -10.75 3.82 1.65
CA ALA A 137 -11.33 5.16 1.73
C ALA A 137 -12.04 5.38 3.06
N ILE A 138 -12.22 6.66 3.40
CA ILE A 138 -12.94 7.14 4.58
C ILE A 138 -14.06 8.04 4.06
N LYS A 139 -15.31 7.72 4.38
CA LYS A 139 -16.51 8.52 4.01
C LYS A 139 -16.89 9.50 5.11
N SER A 140 -16.74 9.08 6.36
CA SER A 140 -16.95 9.88 7.58
C SER A 140 -16.11 9.28 8.70
N PRO A 141 -15.96 9.95 9.87
CA PRO A 141 -15.18 9.41 10.98
C PRO A 141 -15.60 8.01 11.44
N ASP A 142 -16.85 7.61 11.22
CA ASP A 142 -17.36 6.29 11.58
C ASP A 142 -17.60 5.35 10.38
N THR A 143 -17.35 5.79 9.14
CA THR A 143 -17.69 5.02 7.94
C THR A 143 -16.50 4.89 6.99
N PHE A 144 -16.12 3.64 6.73
CA PHE A 144 -14.93 3.26 5.96
C PHE A 144 -15.32 2.44 4.74
N VAL A 145 -14.47 2.42 3.72
CA VAL A 145 -14.63 1.55 2.55
C VAL A 145 -13.43 0.61 2.48
N ARG A 146 -13.69 -0.68 2.26
CA ARG A 146 -12.66 -1.70 2.08
C ARG A 146 -12.99 -2.61 0.90
N THR A 147 -11.97 -3.23 0.32
CA THR A 147 -12.15 -4.24 -0.73
C THR A 147 -12.48 -5.60 -0.13
N ILE A 148 -13.38 -6.35 -0.77
CA ILE A 148 -13.66 -7.77 -0.49
C ILE A 148 -13.61 -8.57 -1.79
N TYR A 149 -13.52 -9.90 -1.70
CA TYR A 149 -13.40 -10.81 -2.86
C TYR A 149 -12.28 -10.42 -3.83
N ALA A 150 -11.05 -10.30 -3.32
CA ALA A 150 -9.89 -9.82 -4.11
C ALA A 150 -10.10 -8.42 -4.75
N GLY A 151 -11.01 -7.65 -4.16
CA GLY A 151 -11.43 -6.33 -4.60
C GLY A 151 -12.32 -6.31 -5.83
N ASN A 152 -13.01 -7.41 -6.12
CA ASN A 152 -14.14 -7.42 -7.07
C ASN A 152 -15.37 -6.70 -6.51
N ALA A 153 -15.45 -6.50 -5.18
CA ALA A 153 -16.51 -5.72 -4.56
C ALA A 153 -15.95 -4.76 -3.51
N LEU A 154 -16.65 -3.64 -3.34
CA LEU A 154 -16.38 -2.63 -2.31
C LEU A 154 -17.43 -2.77 -1.21
N CYS A 155 -16.97 -2.87 0.03
CA CYS A 155 -17.81 -2.92 1.21
C CYS A 155 -17.67 -1.59 1.97
N THR A 156 -18.79 -0.88 2.14
CA THR A 156 -18.86 0.27 3.04
C THR A 156 -19.25 -0.23 4.43
N VAL A 157 -18.39 0.01 5.42
CA VAL A 157 -18.55 -0.44 6.81
C VAL A 157 -18.74 0.78 7.69
N LYS A 158 -19.89 0.88 8.34
CA LYS A 158 -20.13 1.84 9.43
C LYS A 158 -19.81 1.17 10.77
N CYS A 159 -19.08 1.85 11.63
CA CYS A 159 -18.59 1.34 12.91
C CYS A 159 -19.10 2.19 14.07
N ASP A 160 -19.98 1.60 14.87
CA ASP A 160 -20.61 2.26 16.02
C ASP A 160 -19.80 2.09 17.33
N GLU A 161 -18.62 1.48 17.24
CA GLU A 161 -17.71 1.27 18.38
C GLU A 161 -17.22 2.58 18.97
N LYS A 162 -16.96 2.61 20.28
CA LYS A 162 -16.45 3.82 20.95
C LYS A 162 -15.06 4.23 20.46
N VAL A 163 -14.22 3.25 20.14
CA VAL A 163 -12.87 3.44 19.59
C VAL A 163 -12.80 2.67 18.29
N LYS A 164 -12.49 3.37 17.19
CA LYS A 164 -12.34 2.75 15.87
C LYS A 164 -10.91 2.25 15.73
N VAL A 165 -10.74 0.94 15.62
CA VAL A 165 -9.43 0.32 15.34
C VAL A 165 -9.40 -0.15 13.90
N PHE A 166 -8.49 0.37 13.08
CA PHE A 166 -8.46 0.04 11.65
C PHE A 166 -7.07 0.05 11.01
N SER A 167 -6.87 -0.79 9.99
CA SER A 167 -5.64 -0.76 9.18
C SER A 167 -5.86 -0.07 7.84
N VAL A 168 -4.84 0.66 7.40
CA VAL A 168 -4.89 1.51 6.19
C VAL A 168 -4.13 0.87 5.04
N ARG A 169 -4.78 0.69 3.89
CA ARG A 169 -4.09 0.27 2.66
C ARG A 169 -3.18 1.39 2.17
N GLY A 170 -1.87 1.16 2.20
CA GLY A 170 -0.86 2.17 1.82
C GLY A 170 -1.07 2.74 0.41
N THR A 171 -1.43 1.89 -0.55
CA THR A 171 -1.61 2.30 -1.97
C THR A 171 -2.85 3.15 -2.23
N SER A 172 -3.77 3.28 -1.27
CA SER A 172 -5.02 4.03 -1.46
C SER A 172 -4.99 5.47 -0.92
N PHE A 173 -3.90 5.85 -0.24
CA PHE A 173 -3.72 7.17 0.34
C PHE A 173 -2.35 7.71 -0.03
N GLU A 174 -2.24 8.99 -0.39
CA GLU A 174 -0.95 9.61 -0.66
C GLU A 174 -0.08 9.68 0.60
N ALA A 175 1.24 9.60 0.43
CA ALA A 175 2.16 9.75 1.55
C ALA A 175 2.13 11.20 2.08
N ALA A 176 2.05 11.36 3.40
CA ALA A 176 2.18 12.67 4.04
C ALA A 176 3.54 13.32 3.73
N ALA A 177 3.56 14.65 3.60
CA ALA A 177 4.79 15.40 3.40
C ALA A 177 5.70 15.24 4.62
N THR A 178 6.98 14.91 4.39
CA THR A 178 7.99 14.70 5.44
C THR A 178 8.60 15.99 5.98
N SER A 179 8.08 17.13 5.56
CA SER A 179 8.48 18.46 6.00
C SER A 179 7.25 19.35 6.13
N GLY A 180 7.37 20.46 6.87
CA GLY A 180 6.27 21.38 7.14
C GLY A 180 5.48 21.06 8.42
N GLY A 181 5.77 19.94 9.09
CA GLY A 181 5.30 19.66 10.45
C GLY A 181 6.17 20.30 11.53
N SER A 182 5.58 20.47 12.71
CA SER A 182 6.24 21.00 13.90
C SER A 182 5.72 20.32 15.18
N ALA A 183 5.51 19.00 15.11
CA ALA A 183 4.94 18.26 16.23
C ALA A 183 5.89 18.26 17.44
N SER A 184 5.32 18.28 18.65
CA SER A 184 6.10 18.07 19.87
C SER A 184 6.28 16.57 20.14
N SER A 185 7.46 16.16 20.60
CA SER A 185 7.71 14.80 21.10
C SER A 185 7.67 14.74 22.63
N GLU A 186 7.02 13.73 23.20
CA GLU A 186 7.05 13.42 24.63
C GLU A 186 7.18 11.90 24.87
N ASN A 187 7.61 11.50 26.06
CA ASN A 187 7.69 10.08 26.42
C ASN A 187 6.28 9.49 26.56
N ALA A 188 6.08 8.32 25.95
CA ALA A 188 4.88 7.53 26.13
C ALA A 188 4.83 6.90 27.53
N SER A 189 3.67 6.35 27.90
CA SER A 189 3.55 5.57 29.14
C SER A 189 4.53 4.39 29.12
N SER A 190 5.16 4.09 30.25
CA SER A 190 5.99 2.88 30.38
C SER A 190 5.12 1.68 30.76
N THR A 191 5.45 0.52 30.21
CA THR A 191 4.85 -0.77 30.58
C THR A 191 5.94 -1.77 30.89
N SER A 192 5.70 -2.65 31.87
CA SER A 192 6.60 -3.76 32.16
C SER A 192 6.63 -4.74 30.98
N PRO A 193 7.78 -5.34 30.65
CA PRO A 193 7.87 -6.39 29.63
C PRO A 193 6.93 -7.55 29.94
N VAL A 194 6.30 -8.11 28.91
CA VAL A 194 5.38 -9.25 29.06
C VAL A 194 6.15 -10.56 29.14
N GLY A 195 7.19 -10.73 28.30
CA GLY A 195 8.14 -11.84 28.39
C GLY A 195 7.60 -13.21 27.96
N ILE A 196 6.53 -13.25 27.16
CA ILE A 196 5.94 -14.51 26.65
C ILE A 196 6.48 -14.93 25.28
N SER A 197 7.18 -14.04 24.59
CA SER A 197 7.77 -14.26 23.27
C SER A 197 9.07 -13.48 23.15
N GLU A 198 10.06 -14.03 22.44
CA GLU A 198 11.36 -13.40 22.27
C GLU A 198 11.71 -13.22 20.79
N TRP A 199 12.27 -12.06 20.47
CA TRP A 199 12.83 -11.77 19.14
C TRP A 199 14.30 -12.16 19.05
N LEU A 200 14.59 -13.24 18.31
CA LEU A 200 15.93 -13.77 18.13
C LEU A 200 16.67 -13.10 16.96
N GLU A 201 16.20 -13.29 15.73
CA GLU A 201 16.88 -12.81 14.53
C GLU A 201 15.93 -12.41 13.39
N GLN A 202 16.45 -11.59 12.47
CA GLN A 202 15.81 -11.23 11.21
C GLN A 202 16.82 -11.29 10.08
N LYS A 203 16.52 -12.06 9.03
CA LYS A 203 17.33 -12.15 7.81
C LYS A 203 16.64 -11.38 6.70
N LEU A 204 17.17 -10.21 6.38
CA LEU A 204 16.68 -9.36 5.30
C LEU A 204 17.53 -9.56 4.04
N THR A 205 16.87 -9.76 2.91
CA THR A 205 17.53 -9.74 1.59
C THR A 205 18.00 -8.33 1.31
N LYS A 206 19.32 -8.18 1.08
CA LYS A 206 19.88 -6.90 0.63
C LYS A 206 19.76 -6.82 -0.89
N SER A 207 19.25 -5.68 -1.35
CA SER A 207 19.13 -5.37 -2.78
C SER A 207 19.45 -3.89 -2.97
N ASP A 208 20.21 -3.58 -4.02
CA ASP A 208 20.46 -2.19 -4.44
C ASP A 208 19.26 -1.60 -5.19
N ARG A 209 18.26 -2.44 -5.51
CA ARG A 209 17.04 -2.02 -6.21
C ARG A 209 15.99 -1.48 -5.23
N PRO A 210 15.08 -0.62 -5.71
CA PRO A 210 13.97 -0.14 -4.90
C PRO A 210 13.16 -1.29 -4.28
N GLU A 211 12.62 -1.03 -3.09
CA GLU A 211 11.68 -1.95 -2.44
C GLU A 211 10.34 -1.97 -3.19
N LEU A 212 9.76 -3.16 -3.34
CA LEU A 212 8.58 -3.40 -4.19
C LEU A 212 7.36 -2.54 -3.84
N THR A 213 7.05 -2.35 -2.55
CA THR A 213 5.86 -1.62 -2.11
C THR A 213 5.98 -0.11 -2.30
N GLY A 214 7.21 0.42 -2.40
CA GLY A 214 7.47 1.85 -2.63
C GLY A 214 7.93 2.21 -4.04
N ALA A 215 8.07 1.24 -4.95
CA ALA A 215 8.65 1.47 -6.26
C ALA A 215 7.65 2.12 -7.24
N LYS A 216 8.13 3.12 -7.99
CA LYS A 216 7.36 3.75 -9.09
C LYS A 216 7.21 2.86 -10.32
N VAL A 217 8.21 2.01 -10.56
CA VAL A 217 8.22 1.06 -11.66
C VAL A 217 8.49 -0.32 -11.09
N VAL A 218 7.70 -1.31 -11.50
CA VAL A 218 7.88 -2.72 -11.13
C VAL A 218 7.97 -3.57 -12.40
N VAL A 219 9.07 -4.30 -12.54
CA VAL A 219 9.24 -5.32 -13.58
C VAL A 219 9.02 -6.68 -12.93
N SER A 220 7.93 -7.36 -13.27
CA SER A 220 7.54 -8.61 -12.61
C SER A 220 7.61 -9.82 -13.54
N GLY A 221 8.25 -10.88 -13.06
CA GLY A 221 8.40 -12.14 -13.77
C GLY A 221 7.42 -13.22 -13.33
N GLY A 222 6.98 -14.04 -14.28
CA GLY A 222 6.17 -15.23 -14.00
C GLY A 222 6.87 -16.53 -14.35
N ARG A 223 6.14 -17.63 -14.16
CA ARG A 223 6.58 -18.98 -14.56
C ARG A 223 6.91 -19.09 -16.05
N GLY A 224 6.40 -18.18 -16.89
CA GLY A 224 6.76 -18.09 -18.30
C GLY A 224 8.26 -17.88 -18.57
N LEU A 225 9.04 -17.45 -17.57
CA LEU A 225 10.50 -17.34 -17.64
C LEU A 225 11.24 -18.69 -17.53
N LYS A 226 10.57 -19.78 -17.16
CA LYS A 226 11.10 -21.16 -17.13
C LYS A 226 12.27 -21.47 -16.18
N SER A 227 13.06 -20.49 -15.75
CA SER A 227 14.15 -20.67 -14.78
C SER A 227 14.48 -19.35 -14.06
N GLY A 228 15.16 -19.46 -12.91
CA GLY A 228 15.72 -18.31 -12.19
C GLY A 228 16.82 -17.58 -12.97
N GLU A 229 17.61 -18.29 -13.78
CA GLU A 229 18.65 -17.66 -14.62
C GLU A 229 18.06 -16.65 -15.61
N ASN A 230 16.88 -16.93 -16.15
CA ASN A 230 16.20 -16.04 -17.08
C ASN A 230 15.63 -14.78 -16.42
N PHE A 231 15.55 -14.71 -15.08
CA PHE A 231 15.24 -13.45 -14.39
C PHE A 231 16.32 -12.39 -14.58
N LYS A 232 17.53 -12.77 -15.03
CA LYS A 232 18.54 -11.80 -15.46
C LYS A 232 18.01 -10.79 -16.46
N LEU A 233 17.16 -11.21 -17.41
CA LEU A 233 16.53 -10.31 -18.37
C LEU A 233 15.68 -9.23 -17.68
N LEU A 234 15.03 -9.58 -16.56
CA LEU A 234 14.23 -8.63 -15.78
C LEU A 234 15.11 -7.73 -14.91
N TYR A 235 16.19 -8.27 -14.35
CA TYR A 235 17.17 -7.48 -13.61
C TYR A 235 17.80 -6.41 -14.49
N ASP A 236 18.26 -6.78 -15.69
CA ASP A 236 18.86 -5.85 -16.65
C ASP A 236 17.85 -4.75 -17.05
N LEU A 237 16.59 -5.11 -17.33
CA LEU A 237 15.54 -4.14 -17.63
C LEU A 237 15.21 -3.23 -16.42
N ALA A 238 15.17 -3.80 -15.21
CA ALA A 238 14.89 -3.04 -14.02
C ALA A 238 16.01 -2.05 -13.68
N ASP A 239 17.26 -2.41 -13.97
CA ASP A 239 18.40 -1.52 -13.76
C ASP A 239 18.35 -0.32 -14.72
N GLU A 240 17.96 -0.53 -15.98
CA GLU A 240 17.75 0.54 -16.97
C GLU A 240 16.59 1.48 -16.59
N LEU A 241 15.56 0.97 -15.91
CA LEU A 241 14.37 1.72 -15.51
C LEU A 241 14.39 2.23 -14.06
N HIS A 242 15.45 1.94 -13.31
CA HIS A 242 15.51 2.13 -11.86
C HIS A 242 14.27 1.55 -11.14
N ALA A 243 13.87 0.34 -11.55
CA ALA A 243 12.67 -0.35 -11.12
C ALA A 243 12.94 -1.39 -10.03
N ALA A 244 11.91 -1.71 -9.26
CA ALA A 244 11.90 -2.91 -8.44
C ALA A 244 11.60 -4.15 -9.30
N VAL A 245 12.06 -5.32 -8.84
CA VAL A 245 11.74 -6.60 -9.50
C VAL A 245 10.77 -7.42 -8.67
N GLY A 246 9.67 -7.81 -9.29
CA GLY A 246 8.62 -8.61 -8.70
C GLY A 246 8.54 -10.01 -9.32
N ALA A 247 7.74 -10.87 -8.70
CA ALA A 247 7.50 -12.21 -9.18
C ALA A 247 6.09 -12.70 -8.87
N SER A 248 5.54 -13.56 -9.72
CA SER A 248 4.32 -14.29 -9.37
C SER A 248 4.64 -15.43 -8.39
N ARG A 249 3.65 -15.82 -7.58
CA ARG A 249 3.76 -16.98 -6.69
C ARG A 249 4.23 -18.24 -7.43
N ALA A 250 3.76 -18.46 -8.66
CA ALA A 250 4.17 -19.60 -9.46
C ALA A 250 5.67 -19.63 -9.79
N ALA A 251 6.34 -18.47 -9.85
CA ALA A 251 7.80 -18.41 -10.03
C ALA A 251 8.54 -18.66 -8.71
N VAL A 252 8.01 -18.17 -7.59
CA VAL A 252 8.55 -18.41 -6.24
C VAL A 252 8.44 -19.89 -5.87
N ASP A 253 7.27 -20.49 -6.06
CA ASP A 253 7.02 -21.91 -5.78
C ASP A 253 7.89 -22.82 -6.66
N ALA A 254 8.32 -22.35 -7.85
CA ALA A 254 9.25 -23.05 -8.74
C ALA A 254 10.73 -22.82 -8.39
N GLY A 255 11.04 -22.06 -7.32
CA GLY A 255 12.40 -21.78 -6.88
C GLY A 255 13.16 -20.80 -7.77
N TYR A 256 12.48 -20.01 -8.62
CA TYR A 256 13.17 -19.07 -9.52
C TYR A 256 13.70 -17.84 -8.78
N VAL A 257 12.98 -17.40 -7.75
CA VAL A 257 13.24 -16.18 -6.98
C VAL A 257 12.68 -16.33 -5.56
N PRO A 258 13.23 -15.59 -4.59
CA PRO A 258 12.77 -15.61 -3.20
C PRO A 258 11.35 -15.01 -3.00
N ASN A 259 10.72 -15.35 -1.87
CA ASN A 259 9.33 -14.99 -1.56
C ASN A 259 9.11 -13.49 -1.31
N ASP A 260 10.15 -12.77 -0.90
CA ASP A 260 10.16 -11.31 -0.75
C ASP A 260 9.89 -10.55 -2.06
N MET A 261 10.11 -11.19 -3.22
CA MET A 261 9.77 -10.67 -4.53
C MET A 261 8.31 -10.94 -4.94
N GLN A 262 7.56 -11.73 -4.16
CA GLN A 262 6.22 -12.16 -4.53
C GLN A 262 5.23 -11.00 -4.54
N VAL A 263 4.56 -10.80 -5.67
CA VAL A 263 3.41 -9.88 -5.82
C VAL A 263 2.12 -10.68 -5.86
N GLY A 264 1.10 -10.19 -5.17
CA GLY A 264 -0.23 -10.80 -5.15
C GLY A 264 -0.89 -10.77 -3.77
N GLN A 265 -2.06 -11.36 -3.66
CA GLN A 265 -2.87 -11.44 -2.43
C GLN A 265 -2.11 -12.03 -1.24
N THR A 266 -1.29 -13.04 -1.48
CA THR A 266 -0.46 -13.72 -0.48
C THR A 266 0.98 -13.20 -0.43
N GLY A 267 1.27 -12.15 -1.19
CA GLY A 267 2.58 -11.49 -1.23
C GLY A 267 2.43 -10.01 -0.95
N LYS A 268 3.19 -9.19 -1.68
CA LYS A 268 3.12 -7.73 -1.61
C LYS A 268 2.02 -7.20 -2.52
N ILE A 269 1.32 -6.19 -2.01
CA ILE A 269 0.41 -5.35 -2.79
C ILE A 269 1.20 -4.13 -3.22
N VAL A 270 1.20 -3.84 -4.52
CA VAL A 270 1.92 -2.74 -5.15
C VAL A 270 0.97 -1.95 -6.03
N ALA A 271 1.21 -0.65 -6.15
CA ALA A 271 0.48 0.24 -7.06
C ALA A 271 1.46 1.21 -7.75
N PRO A 272 2.42 0.69 -8.54
CA PRO A 272 3.37 1.53 -9.26
C PRO A 272 2.69 2.36 -10.35
N GLU A 273 3.44 3.34 -10.87
CA GLU A 273 3.06 4.08 -12.06
C GLU A 273 3.14 3.20 -13.31
N LEU A 274 4.13 2.29 -13.35
CA LEU A 274 4.30 1.32 -14.42
C LEU A 274 4.55 -0.09 -13.86
N TYR A 275 3.71 -1.04 -14.26
CA TYR A 275 3.87 -2.46 -13.97
C TYR A 275 4.10 -3.23 -15.27
N ILE A 276 5.27 -3.87 -15.41
CA ILE A 276 5.61 -4.69 -16.57
C ILE A 276 5.50 -6.16 -16.17
N ALA A 277 4.45 -6.84 -16.62
CA ALA A 277 4.19 -8.25 -16.37
C ALA A 277 4.78 -9.12 -17.49
N VAL A 278 5.86 -9.85 -17.19
CA VAL A 278 6.60 -10.67 -18.16
C VAL A 278 6.39 -12.15 -17.88
N GLY A 279 5.70 -12.85 -18.79
CA GLY A 279 5.43 -14.28 -18.66
C GLY A 279 4.51 -14.63 -17.49
N ILE A 280 3.61 -13.73 -17.12
CA ILE A 280 2.60 -13.89 -16.06
C ILE A 280 1.24 -14.15 -16.71
N SER A 281 0.52 -15.17 -16.25
CA SER A 281 -0.79 -15.54 -16.81
C SER A 281 -1.91 -14.59 -16.38
N GLY A 282 -1.81 -13.94 -15.21
CA GLY A 282 -2.87 -13.07 -14.67
C GLY A 282 -3.89 -13.79 -13.82
N ALA A 283 -3.48 -14.77 -13.02
CA ALA A 283 -4.36 -15.37 -12.01
C ALA A 283 -4.89 -14.29 -11.04
N ILE A 284 -6.16 -14.43 -10.60
CA ILE A 284 -6.84 -13.44 -9.75
C ILE A 284 -6.02 -13.08 -8.51
N GLN A 285 -5.31 -14.05 -7.91
CA GLN A 285 -4.46 -13.84 -6.75
C GLN A 285 -3.26 -12.94 -7.05
N HIS A 286 -2.71 -13.00 -8.27
CA HIS A 286 -1.64 -12.09 -8.70
C HIS A 286 -2.21 -10.69 -8.95
N LEU A 287 -3.32 -10.62 -9.70
CA LEU A 287 -3.98 -9.35 -10.04
C LEU A 287 -4.41 -8.57 -8.79
N ALA A 288 -4.89 -9.25 -7.75
CA ALA A 288 -5.24 -8.64 -6.48
C ALA A 288 -4.12 -7.80 -5.84
N GLY A 289 -2.86 -8.09 -6.17
CA GLY A 289 -1.70 -7.37 -5.66
C GLY A 289 -1.13 -6.30 -6.59
N MET A 290 -1.64 -6.13 -7.82
CA MET A 290 -1.07 -5.17 -8.79
C MET A 290 -2.10 -4.46 -9.67
N LYS A 291 -3.39 -4.78 -9.56
CA LYS A 291 -4.46 -4.18 -10.37
C LYS A 291 -4.62 -2.67 -10.20
N ASP A 292 -4.15 -2.13 -9.08
CA ASP A 292 -4.21 -0.69 -8.78
C ASP A 292 -3.02 0.07 -9.40
N SER A 293 -2.19 -0.59 -10.23
CA SER A 293 -1.11 0.06 -10.99
C SER A 293 -1.68 1.03 -12.03
N LYS A 294 -1.05 2.20 -12.21
CA LYS A 294 -1.55 3.22 -13.16
C LYS A 294 -1.45 2.78 -14.62
N THR A 295 -0.41 2.01 -14.95
CA THR A 295 -0.21 1.47 -16.30
C THR A 295 0.34 0.05 -16.22
N ILE A 296 -0.33 -0.89 -16.87
CA ILE A 296 0.01 -2.31 -16.91
C ILE A 296 0.42 -2.68 -18.34
N VAL A 297 1.66 -3.13 -18.49
CA VAL A 297 2.21 -3.68 -19.72
C VAL A 297 2.34 -5.18 -19.55
N ALA A 298 1.71 -5.98 -20.42
CA ALA A 298 1.79 -7.43 -20.39
C ALA A 298 2.57 -7.97 -21.59
N ILE A 299 3.52 -8.87 -21.33
CA ILE A 299 4.29 -9.59 -22.34
C ILE A 299 4.09 -11.08 -22.11
N ASN A 300 3.38 -11.74 -23.01
CA ASN A 300 3.08 -13.17 -22.90
C ASN A 300 3.09 -13.84 -24.27
N LYS A 301 3.44 -15.11 -24.32
CA LYS A 301 3.40 -15.91 -25.57
C LYS A 301 1.97 -16.32 -25.95
N ASP A 302 1.11 -16.45 -24.93
CA ASP A 302 -0.26 -16.92 -25.07
C ASP A 302 -1.19 -15.72 -25.22
N PRO A 303 -1.79 -15.48 -26.42
CA PRO A 303 -2.68 -14.34 -26.65
C PRO A 303 -3.94 -14.37 -25.79
N GLU A 304 -4.33 -15.54 -25.27
CA GLU A 304 -5.53 -15.72 -24.45
C GLU A 304 -5.25 -15.60 -22.94
N ALA A 305 -4.02 -15.19 -22.56
CA ALA A 305 -3.65 -15.07 -21.16
C ALA A 305 -4.54 -14.02 -20.43
N PRO A 306 -5.16 -14.37 -19.29
CA PRO A 306 -6.02 -13.47 -18.52
C PRO A 306 -5.42 -12.10 -18.16
N ILE A 307 -4.09 -12.00 -18.06
CA ILE A 307 -3.38 -10.73 -17.81
C ILE A 307 -3.74 -9.66 -18.85
N PHE A 308 -4.05 -10.03 -20.09
CA PHE A 308 -4.41 -9.08 -21.14
C PHE A 308 -5.78 -8.42 -20.89
N GLN A 309 -6.64 -9.00 -20.06
CA GLN A 309 -7.94 -8.39 -19.71
C GLN A 309 -7.79 -7.14 -18.82
N VAL A 310 -6.64 -7.00 -18.15
CA VAL A 310 -6.35 -5.86 -17.27
C VAL A 310 -5.15 -5.04 -17.74
N ALA A 311 -4.51 -5.42 -18.84
CA ALA A 311 -3.35 -4.72 -19.35
C ALA A 311 -3.76 -3.56 -20.24
N ASP A 312 -3.18 -2.38 -20.01
CA ASP A 312 -3.32 -1.23 -20.90
C ASP A 312 -2.59 -1.48 -22.23
N TYR A 313 -1.46 -2.20 -22.17
CA TYR A 313 -0.67 -2.55 -23.34
C TYR A 313 -0.30 -4.03 -23.33
N GLY A 314 -0.62 -4.75 -24.41
CA GLY A 314 -0.29 -6.16 -24.58
C GLY A 314 0.69 -6.41 -25.72
N ILE A 315 1.71 -7.24 -25.46
CA ILE A 315 2.64 -7.76 -26.47
C ILE A 315 2.55 -9.29 -26.45
N VAL A 316 2.04 -9.85 -27.54
CA VAL A 316 2.05 -11.31 -27.77
C VAL A 316 3.39 -11.70 -28.38
N ALA A 317 4.30 -12.23 -27.57
CA ALA A 317 5.65 -12.59 -28.01
C ALA A 317 6.23 -13.74 -27.18
N ASP A 318 7.06 -14.56 -27.83
CA ASP A 318 7.91 -15.51 -27.14
C ASP A 318 9.14 -14.78 -26.59
N LEU A 319 9.28 -14.75 -25.26
CA LEU A 319 10.36 -14.06 -24.54
C LEU A 319 11.76 -14.52 -24.98
N PHE A 320 11.87 -15.73 -25.54
CA PHE A 320 13.15 -16.32 -25.96
C PHE A 320 13.43 -16.21 -27.47
N LYS A 321 12.48 -15.67 -28.26
CA LYS A 321 12.64 -15.50 -29.71
C LYS A 321 12.73 -14.02 -30.09
N GLY A 322 13.70 -13.69 -30.95
CA GLY A 322 13.87 -12.34 -31.50
C GLY A 322 14.55 -11.34 -30.55
N SER A 323 14.39 -10.05 -30.85
CA SER A 323 15.10 -8.89 -30.27
C SER A 323 14.85 -8.59 -28.79
N PHE A 324 14.02 -9.37 -28.09
CA PHE A 324 13.77 -9.23 -26.65
C PHE A 324 14.97 -9.57 -25.76
N ARG A 325 15.97 -10.24 -26.33
CA ARG A 325 17.23 -10.58 -25.66
C ARG A 325 18.21 -9.39 -25.59
N ASP A 326 17.89 -8.28 -26.22
CA ASP A 326 18.73 -7.08 -26.25
C ASP A 326 18.10 -5.97 -25.40
N SER A 327 18.63 -5.73 -24.21
CA SER A 327 18.18 -4.65 -23.30
C SER A 327 18.23 -3.28 -23.96
N ARG A 328 19.07 -3.11 -25.01
CA ARG A 328 19.14 -1.89 -25.84
C ARG A 328 17.84 -1.56 -26.59
N CYS A 329 16.87 -2.49 -26.66
CA CYS A 329 15.52 -2.20 -27.16
C CYS A 329 14.68 -1.37 -26.16
N PHE A 330 15.10 -1.24 -24.91
CA PHE A 330 14.45 -0.44 -23.87
C PHE A 330 15.28 0.80 -23.50
N GLY A 331 16.63 0.72 -23.50
CA GLY A 331 17.50 1.75 -22.92
C GLY A 331 18.26 2.73 -23.84
N LYS A 332 17.67 3.33 -24.89
CA LYS A 332 18.35 4.46 -25.58
C LYS A 332 17.45 5.68 -25.82
N SER A 333 17.41 6.58 -24.85
CA SER A 333 17.18 8.02 -25.03
C SER A 333 18.53 8.71 -25.23
N GLY A 334 18.87 9.03 -26.47
CA GLY A 334 20.09 9.77 -26.82
C GLY A 334 19.76 10.89 -27.78
N THR A 335 19.99 12.13 -27.34
CA THR A 335 19.90 13.37 -28.11
C THR A 335 20.96 13.38 -29.20
N GLY A 336 20.59 12.99 -30.42
CA GLY A 336 21.46 13.07 -31.58
C GLY A 336 20.66 12.82 -32.85
N ALA A 337 20.58 13.81 -33.72
CA ALA A 337 19.95 13.66 -35.04
C ALA A 337 20.65 12.52 -35.81
N PRO A 338 19.91 11.60 -36.44
CA PRO A 338 20.53 10.51 -37.18
C PRO A 338 21.10 11.04 -38.50
N SER A 339 22.37 10.75 -38.77
CA SER A 339 22.91 10.81 -40.13
C SER A 339 22.27 9.70 -40.98
N SER A 340 22.03 10.02 -42.25
CA SER A 340 21.09 9.38 -43.19
C SER A 340 21.40 7.94 -43.63
N SER A 341 22.27 7.19 -42.96
CA SER A 341 22.65 5.83 -43.35
C SER A 341 22.46 4.74 -42.29
N SER A 342 21.87 5.04 -41.12
CA SER A 342 21.68 4.06 -40.02
C SER A 342 20.22 3.76 -39.63
N ALA A 343 19.24 4.35 -40.34
CA ALA A 343 17.81 4.29 -39.98
C ALA A 343 17.12 2.92 -40.16
N SER A 344 17.80 1.91 -40.69
CA SER A 344 17.22 0.59 -41.03
C SER A 344 17.41 -0.50 -39.97
N LYS A 345 18.06 -0.22 -38.82
CA LYS A 345 18.29 -1.22 -37.75
C LYS A 345 17.70 -0.81 -36.38
N LEU A 346 16.50 -0.25 -36.36
CA LEU A 346 15.73 -0.10 -35.13
C LEU A 346 14.55 -1.08 -35.12
N CYS A 347 14.49 -1.95 -34.11
CA CYS A 347 13.43 -2.95 -33.97
C CYS A 347 12.03 -2.33 -33.83
N LEU A 348 11.05 -2.87 -34.57
CA LEU A 348 9.63 -2.48 -34.56
C LEU A 348 9.02 -2.31 -33.14
N PRO A 349 9.28 -3.18 -32.13
CA PRO A 349 8.72 -2.98 -30.78
C PRO A 349 9.27 -1.74 -30.06
N CYS A 350 10.49 -1.31 -30.37
CA CYS A 350 11.14 -0.14 -29.78
C CYS A 350 10.57 1.19 -30.33
N ARG A 351 10.01 1.20 -31.56
CA ARG A 351 9.31 2.37 -32.11
C ARG A 351 8.00 2.69 -31.38
N ARG A 352 7.27 1.69 -30.89
CA ARG A 352 6.06 1.90 -30.08
C ARG A 352 6.41 2.37 -28.67
N LEU A 353 7.48 1.85 -28.07
CA LEU A 353 7.97 2.29 -26.74
C LEU A 353 8.65 3.67 -26.73
N ARG A 354 9.20 4.16 -27.85
CA ARG A 354 9.77 5.52 -27.95
C ARG A 354 8.75 6.65 -27.99
N ALA A 355 7.49 6.38 -28.32
CA ALA A 355 6.44 7.40 -28.30
C ALA A 355 6.07 7.87 -26.87
N PHE A 356 6.56 7.19 -25.84
CA PHE A 356 6.20 7.43 -24.45
C PHE A 356 6.99 8.56 -23.76
N THR A 357 8.01 9.16 -24.40
CA THR A 357 8.87 10.17 -23.72
C THR A 357 9.05 11.51 -24.45
N CYS A 358 8.32 11.80 -25.51
CA CYS A 358 8.41 13.10 -26.19
C CYS A 358 7.07 13.65 -26.67
N GLY A 359 6.66 14.77 -26.07
CA GLY A 359 5.87 15.83 -26.71
C GLY A 359 4.36 15.76 -26.52
N GLY A 360 3.84 16.67 -25.68
CA GLY A 360 2.40 16.90 -25.56
C GLY A 360 1.81 17.65 -26.76
N GLN A 361 0.70 17.13 -27.27
CA GLN A 361 -0.54 17.83 -27.67
C GLN A 361 -1.50 16.80 -28.33
N PRO A 362 -2.83 17.00 -28.29
CA PRO A 362 -3.81 15.93 -28.41
C PRO A 362 -4.29 15.73 -29.86
N PHE A 363 -4.53 14.49 -30.28
CA PHE A 363 -5.30 14.20 -31.49
C PHE A 363 -6.09 12.88 -31.34
N PHE A 364 -7.40 13.01 -31.09
CA PHE A 364 -8.52 12.59 -31.97
C PHE A 364 -9.86 12.87 -31.24
N PRO A 365 -10.96 13.18 -31.96
CA PRO A 365 -12.19 13.74 -31.38
C PRO A 365 -13.01 12.68 -30.61
N PRO A 366 -13.91 13.09 -29.70
CA PRO A 366 -14.74 12.16 -28.95
C PRO A 366 -15.70 11.39 -29.88
N PRO A 367 -16.10 10.16 -29.51
CA PRO A 367 -17.09 9.42 -30.26
C PRO A 367 -18.48 10.06 -30.16
N ASP A 368 -19.18 10.01 -31.29
CA ASP A 368 -20.53 10.50 -31.53
C ASP A 368 -21.57 9.76 -30.64
N PRO A 369 -22.42 10.48 -29.87
CA PRO A 369 -23.36 9.86 -28.92
C PRO A 369 -24.65 9.30 -29.57
N SER A 370 -24.71 9.15 -30.89
CA SER A 370 -25.96 8.81 -31.61
C SER A 370 -26.25 7.33 -31.87
N HIS A 371 -25.49 6.38 -31.31
CA HIS A 371 -25.82 4.94 -31.40
C HIS A 371 -25.92 4.26 -30.03
N LEU A 372 -26.98 4.62 -29.28
CA LEU A 372 -27.50 3.83 -28.17
C LEU A 372 -28.55 2.84 -28.70
N SER A 373 -28.10 1.67 -29.13
CA SER A 373 -29.00 0.52 -29.31
C SER A 373 -29.17 -0.20 -27.98
N VAL A 374 -30.36 -0.07 -27.40
CA VAL A 374 -30.82 -0.78 -26.21
C VAL A 374 -30.81 -2.28 -26.50
N LEU A 375 -29.93 -3.03 -25.83
CA LEU A 375 -30.01 -4.49 -25.77
C LEU A 375 -30.79 -4.92 -24.50
N PRO A 376 -31.68 -5.90 -24.61
CA PRO A 376 -32.59 -6.27 -23.54
C PRO A 376 -31.85 -6.94 -22.36
N THR A 377 -32.29 -6.58 -21.16
CA THR A 377 -31.86 -7.15 -19.87
C THR A 377 -32.07 -8.67 -19.84
N LEU A 378 -30.99 -9.43 -19.75
CA LEU A 378 -31.07 -10.86 -19.41
C LEU A 378 -31.32 -11.03 -17.90
N PRO A 379 -32.23 -11.95 -17.50
CA PRO A 379 -32.48 -12.22 -16.10
C PRO A 379 -31.27 -12.91 -15.42
N PRO A 380 -31.09 -12.73 -14.10
CA PRO A 380 -29.96 -13.32 -13.37
C PRO A 380 -30.05 -14.85 -13.36
N PRO A 381 -28.90 -15.56 -13.41
CA PRO A 381 -28.87 -17.01 -13.31
C PRO A 381 -29.31 -17.48 -11.91
N PRO A 382 -29.93 -18.67 -11.80
CA PRO A 382 -30.36 -19.20 -10.51
C PRO A 382 -29.15 -19.57 -9.63
N PHE A 383 -29.27 -19.24 -8.35
CA PHE A 383 -28.35 -19.66 -7.30
C PHE A 383 -28.20 -21.19 -7.28
N CYS A 384 -26.97 -21.68 -7.36
CA CYS A 384 -26.65 -23.08 -7.10
C CYS A 384 -26.19 -23.22 -5.63
N PRO A 385 -26.87 -24.02 -4.79
CA PRO A 385 -26.47 -24.21 -3.40
C PRO A 385 -25.41 -25.31 -3.26
N GLN A 386 -24.22 -24.91 -2.79
CA GLN A 386 -23.40 -25.45 -1.68
C GLN A 386 -21.92 -25.16 -1.91
#